data_AF-A0A2H1KTF3-F1
#
_entry.id   AF-A0A2H1KTF3-F1
#
_cell.length_a   1.000
_cell.length_b   1.000
_cell.length_c   1.000
_cell.angle_alpha   90.00
_cell.angle_beta   90.00
_cell.angle_gamma   90.00
#
_symmetry.space_group_name_H-M   'P 1'
#
loop_
_entity.id
_entity.type
_entity.pdbx_description
1 polymer ?
#
loop_
_entity_poly.entity_id
_entity_poly.type
_entity_poly.pdbx_seq_one_letter_code
_entity_poly.pdbx_strand_id
1 'polypeptide(L)'
;MVAPLTFEVPNPAQSVRPAIKATRDIEYKDYLLKVTFTGQAIDIGPENLPVGLRWSSSLECPYVYLPSAKAGEVISLENFWLPAGARAIKLSITTWSPKALPPQSSFSNMILETRILDRPAVIVGKEG
;
A
#
# COMPACT_ATOMS: atom_id res chain seq x y z
N MET A 1 2.03 5.92 -14.41
CA MET A 1 1.92 4.90 -13.35
C MET A 1 2.89 5.30 -12.25
N VAL A 2 2.50 5.35 -10.97
CA VAL A 2 3.48 5.54 -9.88
C VAL A 2 4.37 4.32 -9.82
N ALA A 3 5.68 4.53 -9.82
CA ALA A 3 6.63 3.45 -9.68
C ALA A 3 6.37 2.73 -8.35
N PRO A 4 6.41 1.39 -8.34
CA PRO A 4 6.27 0.66 -7.09
C PRO A 4 7.39 1.08 -6.13
N LEU A 5 7.03 1.41 -4.89
CA LEU A 5 8.00 1.80 -3.87
C LEU A 5 8.21 0.67 -2.88
N THR A 6 9.48 0.40 -2.57
CA THR A 6 9.88 -0.55 -1.55
C THR A 6 10.28 0.20 -0.29
N PHE A 7 9.75 -0.23 0.85
CA PHE A 7 9.98 0.34 2.16
C PHE A 7 10.60 -0.74 3.04
N GLU A 8 11.82 -0.51 3.50
CA GLU A 8 12.43 -1.32 4.55
C GLU A 8 11.72 -1.04 5.87
N VAL A 9 11.34 -2.09 6.60
CA VAL A 9 10.66 -1.97 7.88
C VAL A 9 11.54 -2.54 8.98
N PRO A 10 12.00 -1.70 9.94
CA PRO A 10 12.97 -2.10 10.93
C PRO A 10 12.42 -3.07 12.00
N ASN A 11 11.10 -3.19 12.15
CA ASN A 11 10.49 -4.05 13.16
C ASN A 11 9.15 -4.67 12.67
N PRO A 12 9.06 -6.01 12.54
CA PRO A 12 7.85 -6.70 12.09
C PRO A 12 6.70 -6.67 13.12
N ALA A 13 6.96 -6.32 14.38
CA ALA A 13 5.93 -6.18 15.40
C ALA A 13 5.26 -4.78 15.39
N GLN A 14 5.20 -4.10 14.24
CA GLN A 14 4.63 -2.76 14.11
C GLN A 14 3.47 -2.73 13.12
N SER A 15 2.43 -1.98 13.47
CA SER A 15 1.36 -1.66 12.54
C SER A 15 1.82 -0.54 11.61
N VAL A 16 1.56 -0.72 10.32
CA VAL A 16 1.90 0.23 9.27
C VAL A 16 0.65 0.72 8.57
N ARG A 17 0.72 1.92 7.98
CA ARG A 17 -0.36 2.55 7.24
C ARG A 17 0.17 3.22 5.99
N PRO A 18 -0.23 2.77 4.80
CA PRO A 18 0.08 3.49 3.57
C PRO A 18 -0.69 4.81 3.53
N ALA A 19 0.00 5.87 3.12
CA ALA A 19 -0.65 7.12 2.72
C ALA A 19 -0.15 7.58 1.35
N ILE A 20 -1.07 8.08 0.52
CA ILE A 20 -0.81 8.38 -0.90
C ILE A 20 -1.44 9.71 -1.26
N LYS A 21 -0.70 10.57 -1.96
CA LYS A 21 -1.23 11.85 -2.45
C LYS A 21 -1.82 11.69 -3.86
N ALA A 22 -3.13 11.94 -3.97
CA ALA A 22 -3.82 11.99 -5.25
C ALA A 22 -3.44 13.27 -6.02
N THR A 23 -3.15 13.14 -7.30
CA THR A 23 -2.89 14.29 -8.20
C THR A 23 -4.11 14.65 -9.04
N ARG A 24 -5.13 13.79 -9.03
CA ARG A 24 -6.37 13.91 -9.78
C ARG A 24 -7.51 13.38 -8.92
N ASP A 25 -8.74 13.72 -9.29
CA ASP A 25 -9.92 13.11 -8.70
C ASP A 25 -9.91 11.60 -8.98
N ILE A 26 -10.22 10.82 -7.97
CA ILE A 26 -10.35 9.36 -8.07
C ILE A 26 -11.74 8.94 -7.59
N GLU A 27 -12.37 8.03 -8.33
CA GLU A 27 -13.61 7.39 -7.89
C GLU A 27 -13.29 6.11 -7.10
N TYR A 28 -14.20 5.73 -6.21
CA TYR A 28 -14.04 4.50 -5.44
C TYR A 28 -13.97 3.30 -6.39
N LYS A 29 -12.99 2.42 -6.15
CA LYS A 29 -12.68 1.26 -7.01
C LYS A 29 -12.20 1.61 -8.42
N ASP A 30 -11.69 2.81 -8.69
CA ASP A 30 -10.90 3.02 -9.90
C ASP A 30 -9.54 2.33 -9.79
N TYR A 31 -8.96 2.35 -8.59
CA TYR A 31 -7.62 1.87 -8.29
C TYR A 31 -7.59 1.00 -7.05
N LEU A 32 -6.55 0.15 -6.98
CA LEU A 32 -6.21 -0.64 -5.82
C LEU A 32 -4.72 -0.50 -5.50
N LEU A 33 -4.40 -0.54 -4.22
CA LEU A 33 -3.03 -0.65 -3.72
C LEU A 33 -2.72 -2.13 -3.49
N LYS A 34 -1.81 -2.70 -4.29
CA LYS A 34 -1.22 -4.01 -4.05
C LYS A 34 -0.10 -3.88 -3.01
N VAL A 35 -0.07 -4.82 -2.08
CA VAL A 35 0.92 -4.88 -1.00
C VAL A 35 1.66 -6.20 -1.11
N THR A 36 2.98 -6.15 -1.33
CA THR A 36 3.85 -7.31 -1.38
C THR A 36 4.84 -7.24 -0.23
N PHE A 37 5.05 -8.36 0.45
CA PHE A 37 5.97 -8.44 1.59
C PHE A 37 7.19 -9.27 1.19
N THR A 38 8.37 -8.87 1.63
CA THR A 38 9.62 -9.59 1.38
C THR A 38 10.42 -9.78 2.67
N GLY A 39 11.07 -10.93 2.80
CA GLY A 39 11.79 -11.35 3.99
C GLY A 39 11.86 -12.87 4.11
N GLN A 40 12.43 -13.37 5.20
CA GLN A 40 12.63 -14.81 5.40
C GLN A 40 11.36 -15.46 5.94
N ALA A 41 11.01 -16.62 5.39
CA ALA A 41 9.86 -17.44 5.82
C ALA A 41 8.50 -16.70 5.79
N ILE A 42 8.35 -15.72 4.90
CA ILE A 42 7.06 -15.08 4.65
C ILE A 42 6.24 -15.98 3.73
N ASP A 43 5.23 -16.61 4.31
CA ASP A 43 4.16 -17.26 3.55
C ASP A 43 2.84 -16.57 3.91
N ILE A 44 2.32 -15.77 2.98
CA ILE A 44 1.06 -15.07 3.16
C ILE A 44 0.05 -15.74 2.25
N GLY A 45 -0.59 -16.76 2.79
CA GLY A 45 -1.80 -17.33 2.23
C GLY A 45 -3.02 -16.44 2.48
N PRO A 46 -4.12 -16.64 1.71
CA PRO A 46 -5.41 -15.98 1.94
C PRO A 46 -5.89 -16.09 3.40
N GLU A 47 -5.61 -17.21 4.06
CA GLU A 47 -5.99 -17.52 5.44
C GLU A 47 -5.16 -16.78 6.50
N ASN A 48 -3.95 -16.35 6.14
CA ASN A 48 -2.99 -15.67 7.03
C ASN A 48 -2.88 -14.17 6.70
N LEU A 49 -3.88 -13.63 6.01
CA LEU A 49 -3.86 -12.27 5.55
C LEU A 49 -3.82 -11.28 6.72
N PRO A 50 -2.90 -10.31 6.71
CA PRO A 50 -2.92 -9.25 7.71
C PRO A 50 -4.26 -8.51 7.76
N VAL A 51 -4.71 -8.23 8.98
CA VAL A 51 -5.93 -7.44 9.23
C VAL A 51 -5.85 -6.11 8.46
N GLY A 52 -6.91 -5.78 7.73
CA GLY A 52 -6.99 -4.55 6.91
C GLY A 52 -6.63 -4.76 5.43
N LEU A 53 -6.09 -5.93 5.05
CA LEU A 53 -5.86 -6.30 3.66
C LEU A 53 -6.96 -7.23 3.13
N ARG A 54 -7.07 -7.32 1.81
CA ARG A 54 -7.95 -8.26 1.10
C ARG A 54 -7.14 -9.17 0.17
N TRP A 55 -7.58 -10.40 -0.06
CA TRP A 55 -6.96 -11.32 -1.01
C TRP A 55 -7.82 -11.45 -2.27
N SER A 56 -7.20 -11.49 -3.45
CA SER A 56 -7.87 -11.74 -4.73
C SER A 56 -7.06 -12.71 -5.56
N SER A 57 -7.71 -13.77 -6.03
CA SER A 57 -7.09 -14.74 -6.96
C SER A 57 -6.73 -14.11 -8.32
N SER A 58 -7.44 -13.07 -8.76
CA SER A 58 -7.12 -12.36 -10.01
C SER A 58 -5.88 -11.49 -9.90
N LEU A 59 -5.54 -11.03 -8.69
CA LEU A 59 -4.35 -10.21 -8.45
C LEU A 59 -3.17 -11.03 -7.91
N GLU A 60 -3.46 -12.25 -7.42
CA GLU A 60 -2.51 -13.17 -6.79
C GLU A 60 -1.70 -12.52 -5.65
N CYS A 61 -2.29 -11.54 -4.96
CA CYS A 61 -1.64 -10.80 -3.88
C CYS A 61 -2.62 -10.11 -2.92
N PRO A 62 -2.15 -9.69 -1.72
CA PRO A 62 -2.87 -8.78 -0.84
C PRO A 62 -3.10 -7.39 -1.47
N TYR A 63 -4.25 -6.79 -1.20
CA TYR A 63 -4.59 -5.46 -1.70
C TYR A 63 -5.61 -4.69 -0.85
N VAL A 64 -5.74 -3.39 -1.13
CA VAL A 64 -6.78 -2.50 -0.58
C VAL A 64 -7.36 -1.64 -1.71
N TYR A 65 -8.67 -1.41 -1.72
CA TYR A 65 -9.29 -0.45 -2.63
C TYR A 65 -8.97 0.98 -2.18
N LEU A 66 -8.60 1.84 -3.13
CA LEU A 66 -8.47 3.26 -2.83
C LEU A 66 -9.87 3.89 -2.70
N PRO A 67 -10.14 4.66 -1.62
CA PRO A 67 -11.38 5.42 -1.46
C PRO A 67 -11.45 6.55 -2.52
N SER A 68 -12.62 7.16 -2.67
CA SER A 68 -12.72 8.39 -3.45
C SER A 68 -11.94 9.52 -2.80
N ALA A 69 -11.26 10.32 -3.61
CA ALA A 69 -10.48 11.47 -3.15
C ALA A 69 -10.41 12.52 -4.26
N LYS A 70 -10.34 13.79 -3.86
CA LYS A 70 -10.12 14.89 -4.80
C LYS A 70 -8.64 15.08 -5.10
N ALA A 71 -8.35 15.71 -6.22
CA ALA A 71 -7.00 16.13 -6.57
C ALA A 71 -6.36 16.93 -5.42
N GLY A 72 -5.17 16.52 -5.00
CA GLY A 72 -4.40 17.13 -3.92
C GLY A 72 -4.62 16.51 -2.53
N GLU A 73 -5.65 15.68 -2.35
CA GLU A 73 -5.92 15.02 -1.07
C GLU A 73 -4.92 13.90 -0.76
N VAL A 74 -4.67 13.68 0.53
CA VAL A 74 -3.87 12.56 1.04
C VAL A 74 -4.82 11.46 1.49
N ILE A 75 -4.74 10.32 0.82
CA ILE A 75 -5.48 9.11 1.14
C ILE A 75 -4.68 8.36 2.19
N SER A 76 -5.21 8.24 3.40
CA SER A 76 -4.65 7.37 4.44
C SER A 76 -5.49 6.09 4.52
N LEU A 77 -4.86 4.94 4.36
CA LEU A 77 -5.56 3.65 4.39
C LEU A 77 -5.70 3.10 5.82
N GLU A 78 -6.34 1.95 5.97
CA GLU A 78 -6.37 1.24 7.25
C GLU A 78 -4.97 0.77 7.67
N ASN A 79 -4.74 0.71 8.98
CA ASN A 79 -3.52 0.11 9.51
C ASN A 79 -3.56 -1.41 9.27
N PHE A 80 -2.42 -2.00 8.92
CA PHE A 80 -2.24 -3.44 8.93
C PHE A 80 -0.95 -3.82 9.65
N TRP A 81 -0.94 -5.03 10.21
CA TRP A 81 0.24 -5.59 10.87
C TRP A 81 1.14 -6.26 9.85
N LEU A 82 2.45 -6.20 10.09
CA LEU A 82 3.38 -6.93 9.27
C LEU A 82 3.32 -8.44 9.59
N PRO A 83 3.41 -9.31 8.57
CA PRO A 83 3.57 -10.73 8.82
C PRO A 83 4.92 -11.01 9.48
N ALA A 84 4.98 -12.06 10.29
CA ALA A 84 6.23 -12.50 10.91
C ALA A 84 7.30 -12.77 9.83
N GLY A 85 8.52 -12.28 10.06
CA GLY A 85 9.63 -12.40 9.10
C GLY A 85 9.67 -11.33 7.99
N ALA A 86 8.66 -10.46 7.90
CA ALA A 86 8.67 -9.31 6.99
C ALA A 86 9.80 -8.34 7.31
N ARG A 87 10.61 -8.03 6.28
CA ARG A 87 11.71 -7.06 6.34
C ARG A 87 11.44 -5.85 5.45
N ALA A 88 10.74 -6.04 4.34
CA ALA A 88 10.33 -4.95 3.49
C ALA A 88 8.91 -5.13 2.95
N ILE A 89 8.31 -4.00 2.59
CA ILE A 89 7.01 -3.93 1.93
C ILE A 89 7.19 -3.21 0.61
N LYS A 90 6.70 -3.81 -0.46
CA LYS A 90 6.57 -3.17 -1.76
C LYS A 90 5.10 -2.79 -1.98
N LEU A 91 4.88 -1.52 -2.22
CA LEU A 91 3.56 -0.96 -2.50
C LEU A 91 3.48 -0.59 -3.99
N SER A 92 2.39 -1.00 -4.64
CA SER A 92 2.16 -0.67 -6.05
C SER A 92 0.69 -0.38 -6.31
N ILE A 93 0.41 0.63 -7.13
CA ILE A 93 -0.96 0.99 -7.49
C ILE A 93 -1.26 0.41 -8.87
N THR A 94 -2.39 -0.26 -9.00
CA THR A 94 -2.93 -0.68 -10.28
C THR A 94 -4.38 -0.24 -10.43
N THR A 95 -4.84 -0.12 -11.67
CA THR A 95 -6.26 0.09 -11.98
C THR A 95 -7.05 -1.16 -11.64
N TRP A 96 -8.21 -0.99 -11.00
CA TRP A 96 -9.18 -2.05 -10.78
C TRP A 96 -10.07 -2.22 -12.01
N SER A 97 -10.52 -1.11 -12.59
CA SER A 97 -11.34 -1.10 -13.79
C SER A 97 -10.49 -0.78 -15.03
N PRO A 98 -10.73 -1.42 -16.18
CA PRO A 98 -10.03 -1.10 -17.43
C PRO A 98 -10.40 0.28 -18.00
N LYS A 99 -11.12 1.15 -17.25
CA LYS A 99 -11.24 2.57 -17.59
C LYS A 99 -9.84 3.10 -17.90
N ALA A 100 -9.68 3.60 -19.13
CA ALA A 100 -8.39 3.91 -19.74
C ALA A 100 -7.44 4.57 -18.74
N LEU A 101 -6.29 3.94 -18.51
CA LEU A 101 -5.17 4.53 -17.77
C LEU A 101 -4.90 5.91 -18.36
N PRO A 102 -5.08 7.02 -17.61
CA PRO A 102 -4.66 8.30 -18.10
C PRO A 102 -3.15 8.25 -18.38
N PRO A 103 -2.66 8.95 -19.42
CA PRO A 103 -1.25 8.92 -19.82
C PRO A 103 -0.29 9.47 -18.75
N GLN A 104 -0.82 10.07 -17.66
CA GLN A 104 -0.07 10.61 -16.53
C GLN A 104 -0.44 9.89 -15.24
N SER A 105 0.51 9.85 -14.30
CA SER A 105 0.30 9.27 -12.98
C SER A 105 -0.77 10.02 -12.17
N SER A 106 -1.83 9.32 -11.75
CA SER A 106 -2.90 9.84 -10.86
C SER A 106 -2.44 10.03 -9.41
N PHE A 107 -1.19 9.70 -9.10
CA PHE A 107 -0.60 9.83 -7.77
C PHE A 107 0.83 10.38 -7.88
N SER A 108 1.27 11.11 -6.85
CA SER A 108 2.59 11.79 -6.85
C SER A 108 3.51 11.31 -5.73
N ASN A 109 2.96 10.98 -4.56
CA ASN A 109 3.73 10.57 -3.40
C ASN A 109 3.07 9.36 -2.75
N MET A 110 3.87 8.41 -2.29
CA MET A 110 3.44 7.27 -1.50
C MET A 110 4.40 7.12 -0.32
N ILE A 111 3.83 7.06 0.88
CA ILE A 111 4.56 6.94 2.13
C ILE A 111 4.00 5.76 2.92
N LEU A 112 4.85 5.17 3.75
CA LEU A 112 4.45 4.15 4.70
C LEU A 112 4.60 4.74 6.10
N GLU A 113 3.50 5.05 6.75
CA GLU A 113 3.51 5.53 8.12
C GLU A 113 3.58 4.33 9.07
N THR A 114 4.34 4.47 10.16
CA THR A 114 4.44 3.46 11.21
C THR A 114 3.98 4.05 12.52
N ARG A 115 3.27 3.25 13.31
CA ARG A 115 3.04 3.56 14.72
C ARG A 115 4.05 2.80 15.55
N ILE A 116 5.11 3.48 15.96
CA ILE A 116 5.96 3.00 17.05
C ILE A 116 5.22 3.37 18.33
N LEU A 117 5.08 2.41 19.26
CA LEU A 117 4.57 2.69 20.61
C LEU A 117 5.20 4.01 21.11
N ASP A 118 4.33 5.00 21.33
CA ASP A 118 4.57 6.39 21.74
C ASP A 118 4.93 7.49 20.72
N ARG A 119 5.21 7.25 19.42
CA ARG A 119 5.31 8.33 18.40
C ARG A 119 4.96 7.89 16.97
N PRO A 120 4.17 8.68 16.20
CA PRO A 120 4.01 8.43 14.77
C PRO A 120 5.35 8.70 14.04
N ALA A 121 5.84 7.71 13.31
CA ALA A 121 7.05 7.84 12.49
C ALA A 121 6.69 7.59 11.02
N VAL A 122 7.10 8.51 10.13
CA VAL A 122 6.84 8.41 8.70
C VAL A 122 8.05 7.76 8.01
N ILE A 123 7.85 6.60 7.40
CA ILE A 123 8.84 6.00 6.51
C ILE A 123 8.56 6.52 5.09
N VAL A 124 9.43 7.40 4.63
CA VAL A 124 9.44 7.83 3.23
C VAL A 124 10.34 6.88 2.46
N GLY A 125 9.74 6.05 1.60
CA GLY A 125 10.47 5.20 0.68
C GLY A 125 11.18 6.07 -0.35
N LYS A 126 12.44 5.76 -0.64
CA LYS A 126 13.15 6.31 -1.80
C LYS A 126 13.03 5.29 -2.93
N GLU A 127 12.85 5.75 -4.16
CA GLU A 127 13.13 4.90 -5.34
C GLU A 127 14.55 4.34 -5.17
N GLY A 128 14.65 3.01 -5.16
CA GLY A 128 15.91 2.28 -5.22
C GLY A 128 16.19 1.83 -6.63
#